data_AF-A0A519QJQ6-F1
#
_entry.id   AF-A0A519QJQ6-F1
#
_cell.length_a   1.000
_cell.length_b   1.000
_cell.length_c   1.000
_cell.angle_alpha   90.00
_cell.angle_beta   90.00
_cell.angle_gamma   90.00
#
_symmetry.space_group_name_H-M   'P 1'
#
loop_
_entity.id
_entity.type
_entity.pdbx_description
1 polymer ?
#
loop_
_entity_poly.entity_id
_entity_poly.type
_entity_poly.pdbx_seq_one_letter_code
_entity_poly.pdbx_strand_id
1 'polypeptide(L)'
;EKFYENVRPKIEKRLSEVLEILKIDTSLYLMDNDGWPAERKIEFATAPATVLFHFRRGDLETRYFPTIKYQGLRIDFMFKEAQVVSNQPAWLLLNDMIYFFEQAIEGKKLQPFLNKRYITIPKSTEETYFEKFVAPLIEKYHVYAEGFEIKTEKYDPVPVIKVIYVDSGVSQLQLYFKYGSHAFAMGSEKKVTVRLLKDGDEYVFNRIKRDTSFEKTKFDCLLRLGLKKVSALFYNLEASAGEDENHSYAIINWVNEHIEELEANGFEIEQNSGAKRFLFATNKIDFEVKEDNDWFDIHAIVYFGAHPISFIELKQHILNKKREFTLPDGSIAIIPERWFTQYGSIFSLTDGTKFLRLKKHHIGLINELAEDGIANITLSRKLEKLNNFENIADVKLPVNFKGNLRSYQKAGYNWFSFLREYN
;
A
#
# COMPACT_ATOMS: atom_id res chain seq x y z
N GLU A 1 -5.44 -17.30 -38.38
CA GLU A 1 -5.28 -16.06 -37.57
C GLU A 1 -4.71 -16.33 -36.17
N LYS A 2 -5.37 -17.09 -35.29
CA LYS A 2 -4.84 -17.40 -33.92
C LYS A 2 -3.40 -17.93 -33.87
N PHE A 3 -2.99 -18.76 -34.84
CA PHE A 3 -1.61 -19.24 -34.95
C PHE A 3 -0.62 -18.11 -35.28
N TYR A 4 -0.99 -17.23 -36.21
CA TYR A 4 -0.19 -16.06 -36.60
C TYR A 4 -0.05 -15.08 -35.43
N GLU A 5 -1.13 -14.83 -34.68
CA GLU A 5 -1.13 -13.95 -33.51
C GLU A 5 -0.28 -14.48 -32.36
N ASN A 6 -0.19 -15.80 -32.18
CA ASN A 6 0.62 -16.42 -31.12
C ASN A 6 2.11 -16.61 -31.50
N VAL A 7 2.40 -16.84 -32.78
CA VAL A 7 3.76 -17.16 -33.25
C VAL A 7 4.51 -15.90 -33.67
N ARG A 8 3.84 -14.93 -34.32
CA ARG A 8 4.49 -13.71 -34.80
C ARG A 8 5.23 -12.95 -33.68
N PRO A 9 4.67 -12.75 -32.47
CA PRO A 9 5.39 -12.07 -31.39
C PRO A 9 6.67 -12.80 -30.95
N LYS A 10 6.67 -14.14 -30.98
CA LYS A 10 7.88 -14.93 -30.67
C LYS A 10 8.96 -14.76 -31.73
N ILE A 11 8.57 -14.70 -33.00
CA ILE A 11 9.48 -14.42 -34.13
C ILE A 11 10.04 -13.00 -34.02
N GLU A 12 9.18 -12.01 -33.79
CA GLU A 12 9.60 -10.61 -33.63
C GLU A 12 10.58 -10.43 -32.47
N LYS A 13 10.32 -11.09 -31.33
CA LYS A 13 11.24 -11.09 -30.19
C LYS A 13 12.62 -11.64 -30.58
N ARG A 14 12.68 -12.81 -31.23
CA ARG A 14 13.95 -13.39 -31.69
C ARG A 14 14.64 -12.53 -32.75
N LEU A 15 13.88 -11.93 -33.66
CA LEU A 15 14.42 -11.02 -34.67
C LEU A 15 15.06 -9.79 -34.02
N SER A 16 14.42 -9.18 -33.02
CA SER A 16 15.00 -8.06 -32.30
C SER A 16 16.27 -8.47 -31.53
N GLU A 17 16.31 -9.65 -30.92
CA GLU A 17 17.53 -10.17 -30.26
C GLU A 17 18.68 -10.31 -31.27
N VAL A 18 18.40 -10.82 -32.48
CA VAL A 18 19.39 -10.93 -33.56
C VAL A 18 19.88 -9.56 -34.02
N LEU A 19 18.98 -8.60 -34.22
CA LEU A 19 19.34 -7.25 -34.67
C LEU A 19 20.23 -6.51 -33.66
N GLU A 20 19.99 -6.69 -32.36
CA GLU A 20 20.87 -6.12 -31.32
C GLU A 20 22.26 -6.74 -31.33
N ILE A 21 22.39 -8.04 -31.65
CA ILE A 21 23.69 -8.70 -31.80
C ILE A 21 24.41 -8.19 -33.05
N LEU A 22 23.72 -8.15 -34.19
CA LEU A 22 24.30 -7.71 -35.48
C LEU A 22 24.80 -6.27 -35.43
N LYS A 23 24.14 -5.41 -34.65
CA LYS A 23 24.53 -4.02 -34.44
C LYS A 23 25.92 -3.85 -33.80
N ILE A 24 26.40 -4.83 -33.03
CA ILE A 24 27.64 -4.69 -32.23
C ILE A 24 28.89 -5.11 -33.01
N ASP A 25 28.85 -6.26 -33.69
CA ASP A 25 30.08 -6.86 -34.24
C ASP A 25 29.82 -7.77 -35.45
N THR A 26 28.98 -7.33 -36.39
CA THR A 26 28.72 -8.13 -37.60
C THR A 26 28.38 -7.24 -38.79
N SER A 27 28.74 -7.69 -40.00
CA SER A 27 28.31 -7.05 -41.24
C SER A 27 27.02 -7.67 -41.73
N LEU A 28 26.01 -6.84 -42.00
CA LEU A 28 24.76 -7.24 -42.64
C LEU A 28 24.81 -6.83 -44.12
N TYR A 29 24.33 -7.70 -45.00
CA TYR A 29 24.23 -7.41 -46.42
C TYR A 29 22.82 -7.74 -46.94
N LEU A 30 22.36 -6.97 -47.92
CA LEU A 30 21.15 -7.24 -48.67
C LEU A 30 21.49 -8.13 -49.88
N MET A 31 20.68 -9.17 -50.08
CA MET A 31 20.79 -10.07 -51.23
C MET A 31 20.14 -9.42 -52.46
N ASP A 32 20.75 -9.59 -53.63
CA ASP A 32 20.18 -9.13 -54.89
C ASP A 32 19.01 -10.02 -55.38
N ASN A 33 18.37 -9.61 -56.48
CA ASN A 33 17.29 -10.39 -57.10
C ASN A 33 17.79 -11.68 -57.78
N ASP A 34 19.08 -11.77 -58.09
CA ASP A 34 19.73 -12.91 -58.73
C ASP A 34 20.27 -13.93 -57.71
N GLY A 35 20.11 -13.66 -56.41
CA GLY A 35 20.50 -14.51 -55.29
C GLY A 35 21.92 -14.29 -54.75
N TRP A 36 22.63 -13.24 -55.16
CA TRP A 36 23.94 -12.89 -54.63
C TRP A 36 23.82 -12.34 -53.20
N PRO A 37 24.38 -13.03 -52.19
CA PRO A 37 24.06 -12.76 -50.78
C PRO A 37 24.72 -11.51 -50.19
N ALA A 38 25.63 -10.85 -50.92
CA ALA A 38 26.45 -9.75 -50.40
C ALA A 38 26.36 -8.45 -51.24
N GLU A 39 25.25 -8.23 -51.95
CA GLU A 39 25.08 -7.12 -52.91
C GLU A 39 25.40 -5.76 -52.31
N ARG A 40 24.66 -5.41 -51.26
CA ARG A 40 24.78 -4.10 -50.64
C ARG A 40 24.99 -4.26 -49.16
N LYS A 41 26.05 -3.64 -48.64
CA LYS A 41 26.28 -3.59 -47.20
C LYS A 41 25.22 -2.71 -46.54
N ILE A 42 24.62 -3.23 -45.49
CA ILE A 42 23.66 -2.52 -44.65
C ILE A 42 24.38 -2.06 -43.38
N GLU A 43 24.38 -0.75 -43.17
CA GLU A 43 24.95 -0.12 -41.98
C GLU A 43 23.89 -0.01 -40.88
N PHE A 44 24.33 -0.03 -39.63
CA PHE A 44 23.48 0.28 -38.49
C PHE A 44 23.68 1.72 -38.05
N ALA A 45 22.59 2.39 -37.65
CA ALA A 45 22.68 3.67 -36.97
C ALA A 45 23.59 3.55 -35.74
N THR A 46 24.35 4.60 -35.43
CA THR A 46 25.26 4.59 -34.26
C THR A 46 24.57 5.07 -32.98
N ALA A 47 23.43 5.74 -33.12
CA ALA A 47 22.63 6.29 -32.03
C ALA A 47 21.13 6.04 -32.30
N PRO A 48 20.29 6.00 -31.25
CA PRO A 48 18.85 5.86 -31.44
C PRO A 48 18.25 7.07 -32.16
N ALA A 49 17.32 6.81 -33.07
CA ALA A 49 16.45 7.82 -33.65
C ALA A 49 15.29 8.15 -32.70
N THR A 50 14.74 9.36 -32.84
CA THR A 50 13.57 9.83 -32.11
C THR A 50 12.37 9.92 -33.04
N VAL A 51 11.18 9.65 -32.52
CA VAL A 51 9.92 9.81 -33.27
C VAL A 51 9.01 10.76 -32.52
N LEU A 52 8.43 11.70 -33.26
CA LEU A 52 7.42 12.63 -32.78
C LEU A 52 6.15 12.42 -33.59
N PHE A 53 5.05 12.12 -32.93
CA PHE A 53 3.74 11.99 -33.57
C PHE A 53 3.02 13.34 -33.59
N HIS A 54 2.61 13.80 -34.76
CA HIS A 54 1.91 15.06 -34.94
C HIS A 54 0.42 14.82 -35.20
N PHE A 55 -0.42 15.60 -34.52
CA PHE A 55 -1.84 15.74 -34.82
C PHE A 55 -2.14 17.20 -35.15
N ARG A 56 -2.83 17.43 -36.27
CA ARG A 56 -3.33 18.75 -36.66
C ARG A 56 -4.82 18.65 -36.92
N ARG A 57 -5.60 19.18 -35.99
CA ARG A 57 -7.07 19.21 -36.06
C ARG A 57 -7.52 20.47 -36.79
N GLY A 58 -8.36 20.29 -37.80
CA GLY A 58 -9.07 21.37 -38.48
C GLY A 58 -10.59 21.16 -38.41
N ASP A 59 -11.34 22.00 -39.12
CA ASP A 59 -12.81 22.00 -39.02
C ASP A 59 -13.48 20.73 -39.55
N LEU A 60 -12.87 20.08 -40.56
CA LEU A 60 -13.42 18.92 -41.26
C LEU A 60 -12.74 17.60 -40.88
N GLU A 61 -11.44 17.63 -40.62
CA GLU A 61 -10.62 16.44 -40.38
C GLU A 61 -9.45 16.75 -39.45
N THR A 62 -8.98 15.71 -38.76
CA THR A 62 -7.70 15.70 -38.06
C THR A 62 -6.66 14.91 -38.85
N ARG A 63 -5.49 15.51 -39.09
CA ARG A 63 -4.36 14.90 -39.79
C ARG A 63 -3.35 14.36 -38.78
N TYR A 64 -3.01 13.09 -38.91
CA TYR A 64 -2.03 12.39 -38.08
C TYR A 64 -0.82 11.94 -38.90
N PHE A 65 0.41 12.25 -38.44
CA PHE A 65 1.65 11.80 -39.11
C PHE A 65 2.86 11.80 -38.16
N PRO A 66 3.83 10.89 -38.32
CA PRO A 66 5.07 10.89 -37.55
C PRO A 66 6.19 11.68 -38.25
N THR A 67 7.10 12.22 -37.45
CA THR A 67 8.41 12.73 -37.89
C THR A 67 9.51 11.94 -37.19
N ILE A 68 10.53 11.51 -37.95
CA ILE A 68 11.69 10.80 -37.41
C ILE A 68 12.91 11.71 -37.48
N LYS A 69 13.70 11.77 -36.40
CA LYS A 69 15.00 12.45 -36.37
C LYS A 69 16.11 11.51 -35.94
N TYR A 70 17.23 11.56 -36.66
CA TYR A 70 18.47 10.87 -36.32
C TYR A 70 19.58 11.91 -36.14
N GLN A 71 20.29 11.86 -35.00
CA GLN A 71 21.32 12.85 -34.64
C GLN A 71 20.85 14.32 -34.79
N GLY A 72 19.60 14.59 -34.43
CA GLY A 72 18.98 15.91 -34.52
C GLY A 72 18.45 16.29 -35.91
N LEU A 73 18.86 15.59 -36.98
CA LEU A 73 18.43 15.83 -38.35
C LEU A 73 17.18 15.03 -38.68
N ARG A 74 16.21 15.65 -39.36
CA ARG A 74 15.00 14.97 -39.82
C ARG A 74 15.36 14.04 -40.98
N ILE A 75 14.95 12.77 -40.88
CA ILE A 75 15.06 11.83 -42.00
C ILE A 75 13.77 11.82 -42.80
N ASP A 76 13.91 11.84 -44.13
CA ASP A 76 12.78 11.65 -45.04
C ASP A 76 12.68 10.18 -45.42
N PHE A 77 11.70 9.49 -44.85
CA PHE A 77 11.49 8.05 -45.03
C PHE A 77 10.25 7.73 -45.88
N MET A 78 9.40 8.73 -46.14
CA MET A 78 8.14 8.54 -46.85
C MET A 78 8.41 8.47 -48.36
N PHE A 79 7.84 7.49 -49.05
CA PHE A 79 8.05 7.28 -50.49
C PHE A 79 9.53 7.07 -50.87
N LYS A 80 10.33 6.54 -49.93
CA LYS A 80 11.77 6.24 -50.11
C LYS A 80 12.07 4.74 -49.96
N GLU A 81 11.08 3.89 -50.27
CA GLU A 81 11.18 2.43 -50.18
C GLU A 81 11.65 1.93 -48.81
N ALA A 82 11.40 2.73 -47.76
CA ALA A 82 11.77 2.37 -46.40
C ALA A 82 10.99 1.12 -45.95
N GLN A 83 11.64 0.27 -45.17
CA GLN A 83 11.07 -1.01 -44.74
C GLN A 83 11.13 -1.15 -43.22
N VAL A 84 10.01 -1.57 -42.62
CA VAL A 84 9.97 -1.95 -41.21
C VAL A 84 10.46 -3.40 -41.09
N VAL A 85 11.69 -3.58 -40.62
CA VAL A 85 12.36 -4.88 -40.50
C VAL A 85 11.79 -5.68 -39.32
N SER A 86 11.58 -5.03 -38.18
CA SER A 86 10.92 -5.60 -37.00
C SER A 86 9.85 -4.65 -36.48
N ASN A 87 8.80 -5.20 -35.84
CA ASN A 87 7.69 -4.44 -35.29
C ASN A 87 7.76 -4.19 -33.78
N GLN A 88 8.53 -4.99 -33.02
CA GLN A 88 8.53 -4.93 -31.55
C GLN A 88 9.93 -5.23 -30.97
N PRO A 89 10.74 -4.18 -30.71
CA PRO A 89 10.59 -2.78 -31.11
C PRO A 89 10.76 -2.58 -32.62
N ALA A 90 10.41 -1.39 -33.11
CA ALA A 90 10.55 -1.04 -34.53
C ALA A 90 12.03 -0.94 -34.95
N TRP A 91 12.37 -1.52 -36.08
CA TRP A 91 13.63 -1.30 -36.79
C TRP A 91 13.31 -0.88 -38.22
N LEU A 92 13.88 0.23 -38.69
CA LEU A 92 13.56 0.82 -39.99
C LEU A 92 14.78 0.80 -40.91
N LEU A 93 14.70 0.10 -42.03
CA LEU A 93 15.69 0.16 -43.10
C LEU A 93 15.35 1.32 -44.04
N LEU A 94 16.30 2.21 -44.28
CA LEU A 94 16.20 3.32 -45.22
C LEU A 94 17.60 3.64 -45.79
N ASN A 95 17.74 3.66 -47.12
CA ASN A 95 18.98 3.97 -47.83
C ASN A 95 20.20 3.20 -47.29
N ASP A 96 20.09 1.87 -47.26
CA ASP A 96 21.14 0.96 -46.76
C ASP A 96 21.55 1.18 -45.29
N MET A 97 20.74 1.91 -44.52
CA MET A 97 20.94 2.11 -43.09
C MET A 97 19.74 1.62 -42.30
N ILE A 98 20.01 0.84 -41.25
CA ILE A 98 19.01 0.40 -40.27
C ILE A 98 19.00 1.34 -39.07
N TYR A 99 17.84 1.94 -38.81
CA TYR A 99 17.57 2.79 -37.67
C TYR A 99 16.83 2.02 -36.58
N PHE A 100 17.28 2.20 -35.33
CA PHE A 100 16.57 1.81 -34.10
C PHE A 100 16.15 3.06 -33.33
N PHE A 101 15.20 2.94 -32.41
CA PHE A 101 14.57 4.10 -31.76
C PHE A 101 14.80 4.15 -30.26
N GLU A 102 14.80 5.37 -29.69
CA GLU A 102 14.94 5.59 -28.24
C GLU A 102 13.76 5.00 -27.45
N GLN A 103 12.55 5.14 -28.00
CA GLN A 103 11.34 4.53 -27.46
C GLN A 103 11.05 3.23 -28.22
N ALA A 104 10.62 2.19 -27.50
CA ALA A 104 10.19 0.92 -28.09
C ALA A 104 8.87 1.08 -28.86
N ILE A 105 8.95 1.70 -30.04
CA ILE A 105 7.82 1.99 -30.91
C ILE A 105 7.38 0.73 -31.63
N GLU A 106 6.07 0.58 -31.82
CA GLU A 106 5.51 -0.48 -32.63
C GLU A 106 5.63 -0.15 -34.13
N GLY A 107 6.30 -0.99 -34.91
CA GLY A 107 6.53 -0.77 -36.35
C GLY A 107 5.25 -0.53 -37.16
N LYS A 108 4.15 -1.17 -36.75
CA LYS A 108 2.80 -0.95 -37.31
C LYS A 108 2.33 0.51 -37.25
N LYS A 109 2.86 1.33 -36.34
CA LYS A 109 2.55 2.77 -36.25
C LYS A 109 3.28 3.60 -37.31
N LEU A 110 4.40 3.11 -37.85
CA LEU A 110 5.17 3.76 -38.90
C LEU A 110 4.79 3.25 -40.31
N GLN A 111 4.40 1.97 -40.40
CA GLN A 111 4.11 1.29 -41.66
C GLN A 111 3.13 2.02 -42.60
N PRO A 112 2.02 2.64 -42.13
CA PRO A 112 1.13 3.39 -43.00
C PRO A 112 1.81 4.57 -43.69
N PHE A 113 2.83 5.14 -43.06
CA PHE A 113 3.50 6.37 -43.50
C PHE A 113 4.64 6.12 -44.48
N LEU A 114 5.04 4.86 -44.70
CA LEU A 114 6.01 4.52 -45.73
C LEU A 114 5.52 4.96 -47.12
N ASN A 115 4.20 4.89 -47.35
CA ASN A 115 3.55 5.21 -48.62
C ASN A 115 2.42 6.25 -48.49
N LYS A 116 2.29 6.92 -47.34
CA LYS A 116 1.29 7.99 -47.11
C LYS A 116 1.90 9.12 -46.29
N ARG A 117 1.58 10.37 -46.64
CA ARG A 117 2.08 11.54 -45.89
C ARG A 117 1.42 11.72 -44.52
N TYR A 118 0.13 11.39 -44.44
CA TYR A 118 -0.66 11.49 -43.22
C TYR A 118 -1.87 10.55 -43.29
N ILE A 119 -2.46 10.29 -42.13
CA ILE A 119 -3.77 9.63 -41.99
C ILE A 119 -4.79 10.72 -41.69
N THR A 120 -5.91 10.72 -42.43
CA THR A 120 -7.08 11.56 -42.17
C THR A 120 -8.00 10.86 -41.18
N ILE A 121 -8.42 11.59 -40.16
CA ILE A 121 -9.42 11.19 -39.16
C ILE A 121 -10.63 12.11 -39.37
N PRO A 122 -11.76 11.60 -39.89
CA PRO A 122 -12.99 12.39 -40.06
C PRO A 122 -13.55 12.89 -38.72
N LYS A 123 -14.16 14.07 -38.71
CA LYS A 123 -14.79 14.65 -37.49
C LYS A 123 -15.84 13.73 -36.87
N SER A 124 -16.55 12.93 -37.67
CA SER A 124 -17.57 11.98 -37.19
C SER A 124 -17.03 10.83 -36.35
N THR A 125 -15.74 10.47 -36.51
CA THR A 125 -15.09 9.38 -35.76
C THR A 125 -13.99 9.86 -34.82
N GLU A 126 -13.80 11.18 -34.73
CA GLU A 126 -12.72 11.83 -33.99
C GLU A 126 -12.72 11.44 -32.52
N GLU A 127 -13.86 11.51 -31.84
CA GLU A 127 -13.98 11.21 -30.41
C GLU A 127 -13.54 9.77 -30.09
N THR A 128 -14.08 8.79 -30.82
CA THR A 128 -13.71 7.38 -30.64
C THR A 128 -12.24 7.15 -30.98
N TYR A 129 -11.70 7.84 -31.98
CA TYR A 129 -10.29 7.73 -32.36
C TYR A 129 -9.38 8.34 -31.29
N PHE A 130 -9.77 9.48 -30.73
CA PHE A 130 -9.04 10.18 -29.67
C PHE A 130 -8.96 9.33 -28.40
N GLU A 131 -10.08 8.73 -28.00
CA GLU A 131 -10.13 7.85 -26.84
C GLU A 131 -9.36 6.55 -27.05
N LYS A 132 -9.58 5.85 -28.18
CA LYS A 132 -9.04 4.49 -28.38
C LYS A 132 -7.61 4.46 -28.93
N PHE A 133 -7.18 5.49 -29.66
CA PHE A 133 -5.87 5.51 -30.32
C PHE A 133 -4.97 6.64 -29.80
N VAL A 134 -5.46 7.88 -29.76
CA VAL A 134 -4.62 9.03 -29.41
C VAL A 134 -4.23 9.03 -27.93
N ALA A 135 -5.17 8.78 -27.01
CA ALA A 135 -4.86 8.72 -25.58
C ALA A 135 -3.80 7.65 -25.24
N PRO A 136 -3.93 6.37 -25.69
CA PRO A 136 -2.86 5.37 -25.50
C PRO A 136 -1.54 5.72 -26.21
N LEU A 137 -1.58 6.50 -27.29
CA LEU A 137 -0.38 6.99 -27.97
C LEU A 137 0.35 8.05 -27.11
N ILE A 138 -0.38 9.00 -26.52
CA ILE A 138 0.16 10.03 -25.60
C ILE A 138 0.69 9.39 -24.31
N GLU A 139 0.10 8.29 -23.85
CA GLU A 139 0.61 7.53 -22.68
C GLU A 139 2.04 7.02 -22.89
N LYS A 140 2.38 6.61 -24.13
CA LYS A 140 3.62 5.89 -24.43
C LYS A 140 4.68 6.73 -25.16
N TYR A 141 4.26 7.67 -26.01
CA TYR A 141 5.15 8.34 -26.96
C TYR A 141 5.06 9.86 -26.88
N HIS A 142 6.04 10.54 -27.46
CA HIS A 142 5.99 11.99 -27.62
C HIS A 142 5.00 12.37 -28.72
N VAL A 143 4.07 13.26 -28.36
CA VAL A 143 3.01 13.76 -29.24
C VAL A 143 3.05 15.27 -29.26
N TYR A 144 2.99 15.84 -30.47
CA TYR A 144 2.71 17.23 -30.72
C TYR A 144 1.29 17.35 -31.25
N ALA A 145 0.49 18.22 -30.65
CA ALA A 145 -0.89 18.45 -31.03
C ALA A 145 -1.12 19.92 -31.36
N GLU A 146 -1.92 20.14 -32.41
CA GLU A 146 -2.42 21.43 -32.84
C GLU A 146 -3.93 21.29 -33.04
N GLY A 147 -4.72 22.14 -32.38
CA GLY A 147 -6.20 22.09 -32.40
C GLY A 147 -6.85 21.23 -31.30
N PHE A 148 -6.06 20.62 -30.41
CA PHE A 148 -6.50 20.12 -29.11
C PHE A 148 -5.38 20.25 -28.08
N GLU A 149 -5.72 20.28 -26.80
CA GLU A 149 -4.76 20.55 -25.72
C GLU A 149 -4.31 19.25 -25.04
N ILE A 150 -3.00 19.16 -24.72
CA ILE A 150 -2.45 18.08 -23.89
C ILE A 150 -1.91 18.71 -22.60
N LYS A 151 -2.72 18.70 -21.54
CA LYS A 151 -2.33 19.23 -20.23
C LYS A 151 -1.57 18.17 -19.45
N THR A 152 -0.30 18.42 -19.14
CA THR A 152 0.44 17.56 -18.21
C THR A 152 0.22 18.05 -16.80
N GLU A 153 -0.56 17.30 -16.03
CA GLU A 153 -0.86 17.63 -14.64
C GLU A 153 0.20 17.00 -13.72
N LYS A 154 0.67 17.80 -12.76
CA LYS A 154 1.54 17.34 -11.69
C LYS A 154 0.74 17.40 -10.41
N TYR A 155 0.72 16.28 -9.69
CA TYR A 155 0.06 16.16 -8.40
C TYR A 155 1.06 15.66 -7.38
N ASP A 156 0.88 16.08 -6.13
CA ASP A 156 1.51 15.44 -4.98
C ASP A 156 0.65 14.22 -4.61
N PRO A 157 1.17 12.99 -4.77
CA PRO A 157 0.38 11.79 -4.55
C PRO A 157 0.06 11.58 -3.08
N VAL A 158 -1.21 11.30 -2.79
CA VAL A 158 -1.65 10.90 -1.45
C VAL A 158 -1.73 9.38 -1.38
N PRO A 159 -0.94 8.71 -0.51
CA PRO A 159 -1.03 7.27 -0.34
C PRO A 159 -2.29 6.91 0.47
N VAL A 160 -3.06 5.95 -0.04
CA VAL A 160 -4.31 5.51 0.59
C VAL A 160 -4.31 4.01 0.77
N ILE A 161 -4.61 3.61 1.99
CA ILE A 161 -4.71 2.22 2.42
C ILE A 161 -6.18 1.86 2.48
N LYS A 162 -6.59 0.88 1.67
CA LYS A 162 -7.93 0.30 1.72
C LYS A 162 -7.91 -1.03 2.46
N VAL A 163 -8.62 -1.10 3.58
CA VAL A 163 -8.85 -2.33 4.33
C VAL A 163 -10.01 -3.10 3.70
N ILE A 164 -9.72 -4.32 3.27
CA ILE A 164 -10.68 -5.26 2.67
C ILE A 164 -10.96 -6.35 3.71
N TYR A 165 -12.07 -6.18 4.42
CA TYR A 165 -12.55 -7.18 5.36
C TYR A 165 -13.16 -8.38 4.63
N VAL A 166 -12.75 -9.59 5.02
CA VAL A 166 -13.32 -10.85 4.56
C VAL A 166 -13.79 -11.64 5.77
N ASP A 167 -15.09 -11.89 5.86
CA ASP A 167 -15.68 -12.65 6.96
C ASP A 167 -15.25 -14.12 6.88
N SER A 168 -14.74 -14.66 7.99
CA SER A 168 -14.23 -16.04 8.06
C SER A 168 -13.10 -16.36 7.06
N GLY A 169 -12.37 -15.33 6.62
CA GLY A 169 -11.26 -15.45 5.67
C GLY A 169 -10.05 -14.63 6.11
N VAL A 170 -9.10 -14.46 5.19
CA VAL A 170 -7.94 -13.60 5.42
C VAL A 170 -8.25 -12.21 4.88
N SER A 171 -8.37 -11.24 5.78
CA SER A 171 -8.55 -9.84 5.39
C SER A 171 -7.25 -9.27 4.84
N GLN A 172 -7.37 -8.38 3.87
CA GLN A 172 -6.24 -7.85 3.11
C GLN A 172 -6.24 -6.33 3.13
N LEU A 173 -5.06 -5.78 2.84
CA LEU A 173 -4.81 -4.36 2.74
C LEU A 173 -4.34 -4.04 1.33
N GLN A 174 -5.04 -3.13 0.66
CA GLN A 174 -4.69 -2.66 -0.67
C GLN A 174 -4.13 -1.24 -0.59
N LEU A 175 -2.91 -1.04 -1.10
CA LEU A 175 -2.33 0.29 -1.25
C LEU A 175 -2.63 0.85 -2.63
N TYR A 176 -3.12 2.09 -2.67
CA TYR A 176 -3.29 2.86 -3.89
C TYR A 176 -2.93 4.32 -3.66
N PHE A 177 -2.82 5.10 -4.73
CA PHE A 177 -2.35 6.49 -4.66
C PHE A 177 -3.34 7.41 -5.39
N LYS A 178 -3.76 8.47 -4.71
CA LYS A 178 -4.60 9.53 -5.29
C LYS A 178 -3.73 10.62 -5.90
N TYR A 179 -3.98 10.92 -7.17
CA TYR A 179 -3.41 12.03 -7.94
C TYR A 179 -4.58 12.92 -8.38
N GLY A 180 -4.92 13.91 -7.55
CA GLY A 180 -6.14 14.70 -7.73
C GLY A 180 -7.40 13.82 -7.59
N SER A 181 -8.25 13.80 -8.63
CA SER A 181 -9.46 12.95 -8.67
C SER A 181 -9.19 11.51 -9.14
N HIS A 182 -7.94 11.16 -9.43
CA HIS A 182 -7.58 9.87 -10.00
C HIS A 182 -6.90 8.96 -8.97
N ALA A 183 -7.27 7.68 -8.96
CA ALA A 183 -6.69 6.68 -8.07
C ALA A 183 -5.98 5.58 -8.87
N PHE A 184 -4.76 5.23 -8.45
CA PHE A 184 -3.95 4.18 -9.07
C PHE A 184 -3.52 3.14 -8.04
N ALA A 185 -3.87 1.88 -8.26
CA ALA A 185 -3.41 0.78 -7.43
C ALA A 185 -1.88 0.59 -7.53
N MET A 186 -1.26 0.24 -6.40
CA MET A 186 0.13 -0.16 -6.38
C MET A 186 0.36 -1.35 -7.33
N GLY A 187 1.46 -1.30 -8.09
CA GLY A 187 1.81 -2.35 -9.05
C GLY A 187 1.28 -2.17 -10.47
N SER A 188 0.45 -1.16 -10.73
CA SER A 188 0.03 -0.84 -12.10
C SER A 188 1.24 -0.45 -12.96
N GLU A 189 1.43 -1.14 -14.09
CA GLU A 189 2.55 -0.92 -15.03
C GLU A 189 2.52 0.46 -15.71
N LYS A 190 1.34 1.09 -15.79
CA LYS A 190 1.15 2.36 -16.48
C LYS A 190 1.71 3.52 -15.66
N LYS A 191 2.90 4.00 -16.02
CA LYS A 191 3.53 5.19 -15.42
C LYS A 191 2.84 6.50 -15.78
N VAL A 192 2.21 6.55 -16.95
CA VAL A 192 1.48 7.70 -17.46
C VAL A 192 0.08 7.22 -17.83
N THR A 193 -0.93 7.97 -17.41
CA THR A 193 -2.32 7.75 -17.82
C THR A 193 -2.84 9.02 -18.46
N VAL A 194 -3.60 8.87 -19.54
CA VAL A 194 -4.19 10.00 -20.25
C VAL A 194 -5.70 9.85 -20.23
N ARG A 195 -6.40 10.89 -19.78
CA ARG A 195 -7.86 10.97 -19.82
C ARG A 195 -8.29 12.03 -20.83
N LEU A 196 -9.27 11.68 -21.65
CA LEU A 196 -9.90 12.61 -22.58
C LEU A 196 -11.06 13.30 -21.86
N LEU A 197 -11.04 14.62 -21.83
CA LEU A 197 -12.17 15.46 -21.48
C LEU A 197 -12.64 16.17 -22.74
N LYS A 198 -13.96 16.24 -22.92
CA LYS A 198 -14.61 16.97 -24.01
C LYS A 198 -15.50 18.04 -23.41
N ASP A 199 -15.24 19.29 -23.77
CA ASP A 199 -16.09 20.42 -23.42
C ASP A 199 -16.54 21.11 -24.71
N GLY A 200 -17.80 20.92 -25.08
CA GLY A 200 -18.31 21.33 -26.39
C GLY A 200 -17.54 20.67 -27.55
N ASP A 201 -16.87 21.48 -28.38
CA ASP A 201 -16.02 21.04 -29.49
C ASP A 201 -14.52 21.04 -29.15
N GLU A 202 -14.15 21.33 -27.90
CA GLU A 202 -12.76 21.30 -27.44
C GLU A 202 -12.43 19.95 -26.78
N TYR A 203 -11.24 19.43 -27.11
CA TYR A 203 -10.71 18.22 -26.52
C TYR A 203 -9.48 18.56 -25.68
N VAL A 204 -9.48 18.09 -24.43
CA VAL A 204 -8.37 18.23 -23.50
C VAL A 204 -7.93 16.86 -23.05
N PHE A 205 -6.67 16.52 -23.32
CA PHE A 205 -6.04 15.31 -22.84
C PHE A 205 -5.28 15.61 -21.55
N ASN A 206 -5.83 15.18 -20.41
CA ASN A 206 -5.17 15.29 -19.12
C ASN A 206 -4.19 14.13 -18.97
N ARG A 207 -2.91 14.45 -19.10
CA ARG A 207 -1.79 13.52 -18.96
C ARG A 207 -1.26 13.57 -17.53
N ILE A 208 -1.46 12.48 -16.81
CA ILE A 208 -1.06 12.32 -15.41
C ILE A 208 0.20 11.46 -15.39
N LYS A 209 1.28 12.00 -14.82
CA LYS A 209 2.54 11.27 -14.63
C LYS A 209 2.65 10.85 -13.18
N ARG A 210 2.75 9.54 -12.93
CA ARG A 210 2.91 8.97 -11.60
C ARG A 210 4.34 9.11 -11.09
N ASP A 211 4.49 9.35 -9.80
CA ASP A 211 5.77 9.27 -9.08
C ASP A 211 5.96 7.85 -8.53
N THR A 212 6.42 6.96 -9.40
CA THR A 212 6.64 5.55 -9.03
C THR A 212 7.72 5.36 -7.96
N SER A 213 8.63 6.33 -7.79
CA SER A 213 9.64 6.29 -6.73
C SER A 213 9.01 6.50 -5.36
N PHE A 214 8.21 7.55 -5.20
CA PHE A 214 7.46 7.82 -3.98
C PHE A 214 6.53 6.66 -3.64
N GLU A 215 5.78 6.16 -4.63
CA GLU A 215 4.87 5.04 -4.46
C GLU A 215 5.59 3.80 -3.90
N LYS A 216 6.77 3.49 -4.43
CA LYS A 216 7.60 2.39 -3.96
C LYS A 216 8.09 2.62 -2.53
N THR A 217 8.54 3.82 -2.18
CA THR A 217 8.97 4.14 -0.81
C THR A 217 7.85 3.92 0.21
N LYS A 218 6.62 4.34 -0.11
CA LYS A 218 5.46 4.12 0.77
C LYS A 218 5.10 2.65 0.89
N PHE A 219 5.16 1.91 -0.22
CA PHE A 219 4.95 0.47 -0.19
C PHE A 219 6.02 -0.27 0.65
N ASP A 220 7.30 0.09 0.50
CA ASP A 220 8.40 -0.49 1.27
C ASP A 220 8.32 -0.14 2.77
N CYS A 221 7.74 1.01 3.12
CA CYS A 221 7.41 1.38 4.50
C CYS A 221 6.42 0.39 5.12
N LEU A 222 5.32 0.07 4.42
CA LEU A 222 4.33 -0.91 4.90
C LEU A 222 4.93 -2.30 5.11
N LEU A 223 5.84 -2.73 4.23
CA LEU A 223 6.55 -4.01 4.40
C LEU A 223 7.46 -4.01 5.64
N ARG A 224 8.11 -2.88 5.94
CA ARG A 224 8.99 -2.74 7.11
C ARG A 224 8.20 -2.81 8.42
N LEU A 225 6.96 -2.34 8.41
CA LEU A 225 6.01 -2.44 9.52
C LEU A 225 5.39 -3.84 9.68
N GLY A 226 5.91 -4.85 8.97
CA GLY A 226 5.59 -6.25 9.20
C GLY A 226 4.53 -6.85 8.27
N LEU A 227 3.99 -6.07 7.32
CA LEU A 227 3.07 -6.60 6.31
C LEU A 227 3.79 -7.43 5.25
N LYS A 228 3.11 -8.44 4.73
CA LYS A 228 3.64 -9.34 3.69
C LYS A 228 2.76 -9.32 2.45
N LYS A 229 3.38 -9.51 1.29
CA LYS A 229 2.64 -9.70 0.04
C LYS A 229 1.94 -11.05 0.01
N VAL A 230 0.70 -11.06 -0.48
CA VAL A 230 -0.06 -12.30 -0.73
C VAL A 230 0.55 -13.13 -1.85
N SER A 231 1.07 -12.47 -2.89
CA SER A 231 1.74 -13.16 -3.99
C SER A 231 2.77 -12.26 -4.68
N ALA A 232 3.59 -12.84 -5.56
CA ALA A 232 4.53 -12.07 -6.37
C ALA A 232 3.84 -11.13 -7.39
N LEU A 233 2.59 -11.44 -7.76
CA LEU A 233 1.82 -10.72 -8.80
C LEU A 233 0.83 -9.72 -8.21
N PHE A 234 0.39 -9.93 -6.97
CA PHE A 234 -0.59 -9.07 -6.31
C PHE A 234 0.10 -8.19 -5.26
N TYR A 235 -0.29 -6.93 -5.23
CA TYR A 235 0.22 -5.94 -4.27
C TYR A 235 -0.68 -5.79 -3.04
N ASN A 236 -1.62 -6.71 -2.86
CA ASN A 236 -2.36 -6.84 -1.61
C ASN A 236 -1.39 -7.30 -0.51
N LEU A 237 -1.62 -6.79 0.68
CA LEU A 237 -0.83 -7.02 1.86
C LEU A 237 -1.66 -7.73 2.94
N GLU A 238 -1.01 -8.62 3.67
CA GLU A 238 -1.58 -9.36 4.80
C GLU A 238 -0.71 -9.10 6.04
N ALA A 239 -1.37 -9.00 7.20
CA ALA A 239 -0.69 -9.02 8.49
C ALA A 239 -0.42 -10.48 8.87
N SER A 240 0.71 -10.70 9.54
CA SER A 240 0.95 -12.02 10.13
C SER A 240 0.00 -12.19 11.32
N ALA A 241 -0.81 -13.24 11.30
CA ALA A 241 -1.65 -13.65 12.43
C ALA A 241 -1.04 -14.92 13.04
N GLY A 242 -1.20 -15.12 14.35
CA GLY A 242 -0.87 -16.40 14.99
C GLY A 242 -1.76 -17.54 14.47
N GLU A 243 -1.31 -18.80 14.59
CA GLU A 243 -2.08 -19.97 14.09
C GLU A 243 -3.49 -20.08 14.72
N ASP A 244 -3.67 -19.57 15.94
CA ASP A 244 -4.94 -19.57 16.68
C ASP A 244 -5.77 -18.28 16.50
N GLU A 245 -5.26 -17.27 15.80
CA GLU A 245 -5.91 -15.96 15.69
C GLU A 245 -6.94 -15.92 14.54
N ASN A 246 -8.00 -15.11 14.71
CA ASN A 246 -8.94 -14.87 13.62
C ASN A 246 -8.32 -13.93 12.57
N HIS A 247 -7.89 -14.53 11.46
CA HIS A 247 -7.25 -13.86 10.32
C HIS A 247 -8.16 -12.78 9.67
N SER A 248 -9.47 -12.81 9.92
CA SER A 248 -10.43 -11.82 9.42
C SER A 248 -10.19 -10.42 10.04
N TYR A 249 -9.64 -10.35 11.25
CA TYR A 249 -9.42 -9.08 11.96
C TYR A 249 -7.94 -8.67 12.04
N ALA A 250 -7.02 -9.50 11.56
CA ALA A 250 -5.58 -9.27 11.69
C ALA A 250 -5.14 -7.92 11.11
N ILE A 251 -5.58 -7.59 9.89
CA ILE A 251 -5.30 -6.29 9.25
C ILE A 251 -5.91 -5.12 10.04
N ILE A 252 -7.12 -5.29 10.59
CA ILE A 252 -7.79 -4.21 11.34
C ILE A 252 -7.01 -3.91 12.62
N ASN A 253 -6.57 -4.94 13.34
CA ASN A 253 -5.71 -4.75 14.52
C ASN A 253 -4.40 -4.08 14.15
N TRP A 254 -3.73 -4.58 13.10
CA TRP A 254 -2.47 -4.02 12.65
C TRP A 254 -2.60 -2.53 12.29
N VAL A 255 -3.69 -2.14 11.61
CA VAL A 255 -3.97 -0.72 11.31
C VAL A 255 -4.14 0.08 12.59
N ASN A 256 -4.91 -0.42 13.57
CA ASN A 256 -5.13 0.27 14.84
C ASN A 256 -3.84 0.43 15.66
N GLU A 257 -2.95 -0.56 15.61
CA GLU A 257 -1.65 -0.53 16.30
C GLU A 257 -0.67 0.47 15.69
N HIS A 258 -0.73 0.67 14.36
CA HIS A 258 0.19 1.54 13.63
C HIS A 258 -0.45 2.85 13.17
N ILE A 259 -1.66 3.18 13.62
CA ILE A 259 -2.45 4.28 13.04
C ILE A 259 -1.74 5.63 13.14
N GLU A 260 -1.08 5.93 14.27
CA GLU A 260 -0.33 7.18 14.45
C GLU A 260 0.87 7.27 13.49
N GLU A 261 1.58 6.15 13.28
CA GLU A 261 2.71 6.11 12.35
C GLU A 261 2.23 6.21 10.89
N LEU A 262 1.08 5.62 10.56
CA LEU A 262 0.46 5.74 9.24
C LEU A 262 0.04 7.19 8.94
N GLU A 263 -0.62 7.85 9.89
CA GLU A 263 -1.02 9.26 9.78
C GLU A 263 0.20 10.19 9.68
N ALA A 264 1.23 9.97 10.51
CA ALA A 264 2.48 10.74 10.44
C ALA A 264 3.22 10.56 9.10
N ASN A 265 3.06 9.39 8.47
CA ASN A 265 3.56 9.13 7.12
C ASN A 265 2.59 9.59 6.01
N GLY A 266 1.48 10.25 6.34
CA GLY A 266 0.53 10.82 5.38
C GLY A 266 -0.34 9.79 4.66
N PHE A 267 -0.53 8.60 5.23
CA PHE A 267 -1.48 7.62 4.72
C PHE A 267 -2.91 8.00 5.09
N GLU A 268 -3.81 8.01 4.09
CA GLU A 268 -5.25 7.98 4.35
C GLU A 268 -5.73 6.54 4.51
N ILE A 269 -6.66 6.31 5.43
CA ILE A 269 -7.21 4.98 5.68
C ILE A 269 -8.66 4.94 5.21
N GLU A 270 -8.98 3.97 4.38
CA GLU A 270 -10.32 3.70 3.89
C GLU A 270 -10.70 2.25 4.19
N GLN A 271 -12.00 2.03 4.37
CA GLN A 271 -12.58 0.69 4.42
C GLN A 271 -13.35 0.40 3.15
N ASN A 272 -13.43 -0.88 2.80
CA ASN A 272 -14.36 -1.30 1.77
C ASN A 272 -15.81 -0.99 2.16
N SER A 273 -16.64 -0.61 1.19
CA SER A 273 -18.06 -0.38 1.41
C SER A 273 -18.77 -1.71 1.68
N GLY A 274 -18.91 -2.06 2.96
CA GLY A 274 -19.58 -3.27 3.42
C GLY A 274 -20.72 -2.97 4.39
N ALA A 275 -21.44 -4.00 4.80
CA ALA A 275 -22.49 -3.89 5.82
C ALA A 275 -21.93 -3.50 7.21
N LYS A 276 -20.66 -3.83 7.46
CA LYS A 276 -19.94 -3.52 8.71
C LYS A 276 -19.07 -2.29 8.50
N ARG A 277 -19.23 -1.29 9.36
CA ARG A 277 -18.39 -0.09 9.41
C ARG A 277 -17.42 -0.21 10.58
N PHE A 278 -16.18 -0.61 10.31
CA PHE A 278 -15.16 -0.71 11.36
C PHE A 278 -14.63 0.68 11.73
N LEU A 279 -14.30 0.84 13.01
CA LEU A 279 -13.58 1.99 13.53
C LEU A 279 -12.07 1.70 13.43
N PHE A 280 -11.33 2.61 12.80
CA PHE A 280 -9.87 2.63 12.86
C PHE A 280 -9.43 3.73 13.81
N ALA A 281 -8.87 3.35 14.94
CA ALA A 281 -8.45 4.28 15.97
C ALA A 281 -7.43 3.62 16.92
N THR A 282 -6.66 4.46 17.60
CA THR A 282 -5.85 4.03 18.73
C THR A 282 -6.74 3.49 19.84
N ASN A 283 -6.34 2.36 20.42
CA ASN A 283 -7.03 1.76 21.55
C ASN A 283 -6.22 2.03 22.82
N LYS A 284 -6.87 2.61 23.83
CA LYS A 284 -6.26 2.94 25.13
C LYS A 284 -7.14 2.44 26.26
N ILE A 285 -6.54 2.03 27.37
CA ILE A 285 -7.29 1.68 28.57
C ILE A 285 -6.74 2.49 29.74
N ASP A 286 -7.63 3.15 30.47
CA ASP A 286 -7.28 3.82 31.71
C ASP A 286 -7.89 3.04 32.88
N PHE A 287 -7.05 2.59 33.79
CA PHE A 287 -7.40 1.89 35.02
C PHE A 287 -7.23 2.83 36.22
N GLU A 288 -8.28 2.93 37.02
CA GLU A 288 -8.28 3.56 38.33
C GLU A 288 -8.58 2.47 39.37
N VAL A 289 -7.61 2.17 40.24
CA VAL A 289 -7.76 1.14 41.27
C VAL A 289 -7.90 1.80 42.63
N LYS A 290 -9.04 1.57 43.29
CA LYS A 290 -9.33 2.04 44.64
C LYS A 290 -9.26 0.88 45.62
N GLU A 291 -8.56 1.10 46.72
CA GLU A 291 -8.48 0.13 47.81
C GLU A 291 -9.62 0.35 48.81
N ASP A 292 -10.35 -0.70 49.13
CA ASP A 292 -11.28 -0.79 50.26
C ASP A 292 -10.79 -1.86 51.26
N ASN A 293 -11.47 -2.03 52.40
CA ASN A 293 -11.00 -2.84 53.52
C ASN A 293 -10.67 -4.29 53.12
N ASP A 294 -11.50 -4.92 52.27
CA ASP A 294 -11.35 -6.35 51.90
C ASP A 294 -11.14 -6.61 50.39
N TRP A 295 -11.27 -5.59 49.53
CA TRP A 295 -11.16 -5.72 48.08
C TRP A 295 -10.55 -4.49 47.39
N PHE A 296 -10.14 -4.68 46.14
CA PHE A 296 -9.82 -3.63 45.18
C PHE A 296 -11.02 -3.38 44.28
N ASP A 297 -11.52 -2.16 44.27
CA ASP A 297 -12.50 -1.70 43.28
C ASP A 297 -11.75 -1.15 42.06
N ILE A 298 -11.93 -1.82 40.92
CA ILE A 298 -11.29 -1.46 39.66
C ILE A 298 -12.30 -0.71 38.80
N HIS A 299 -12.02 0.56 38.55
CA HIS A 299 -12.73 1.36 37.56
C HIS A 299 -11.87 1.44 36.30
N ALA A 300 -12.34 0.84 35.22
CA ALA A 300 -11.60 0.82 33.96
C ALA A 300 -12.45 1.42 32.85
N ILE A 301 -11.86 2.35 32.11
CA ILE A 301 -12.44 2.98 30.93
C ILE A 301 -11.59 2.62 29.72
N VAL A 302 -12.22 2.05 28.71
CA VAL A 302 -11.61 1.78 27.42
C VAL A 302 -11.95 2.89 26.45
N TYR A 303 -10.95 3.36 25.74
CA TYR A 303 -11.08 4.33 24.66
C TYR A 303 -10.85 3.62 23.34
N PHE A 304 -11.91 3.55 22.52
CA PHE A 304 -11.79 3.25 21.10
C PHE A 304 -11.81 4.58 20.35
N GLY A 305 -10.63 5.12 20.07
CA GLY A 305 -10.49 6.51 19.64
C GLY A 305 -11.10 7.49 20.65
N ALA A 306 -12.09 8.27 20.22
CA ALA A 306 -12.74 9.27 21.07
C ALA A 306 -13.89 8.72 21.94
N HIS A 307 -14.23 7.43 21.82
CA HIS A 307 -15.38 6.85 22.54
C HIS A 307 -14.93 6.20 23.86
N PRO A 308 -15.27 6.80 25.03
CA PRO A 308 -15.06 6.16 26.33
C PRO A 308 -16.15 5.11 26.58
N ILE A 309 -15.74 3.91 26.96
CA ILE A 309 -16.62 2.77 27.23
C ILE A 309 -16.23 2.16 28.56
N SER A 310 -17.23 1.84 29.38
CA SER A 310 -16.97 1.15 30.63
C SER A 310 -16.43 -0.25 30.34
N PHE A 311 -15.28 -0.60 30.89
CA PHE A 311 -14.64 -1.88 30.59
C PHE A 311 -15.51 -3.09 30.95
N ILE A 312 -16.42 -2.94 31.91
CA ILE A 312 -17.39 -3.98 32.29
C ILE A 312 -18.32 -4.37 31.12
N GLU A 313 -18.59 -3.46 30.18
CA GLU A 313 -19.41 -3.74 28.99
C GLU A 313 -18.73 -4.75 28.06
N LEU A 314 -17.39 -4.80 28.08
CA LEU A 314 -16.62 -5.79 27.32
C LEU A 314 -16.60 -7.17 28.00
N LYS A 315 -17.07 -7.32 29.25
CA LYS A 315 -17.03 -8.60 30.00
C LYS A 315 -17.63 -9.75 29.21
N GLN A 316 -18.83 -9.58 28.65
CA GLN A 316 -19.51 -10.63 27.89
C GLN A 316 -18.81 -10.90 26.55
N HIS A 317 -18.21 -9.88 25.94
CA HIS A 317 -17.47 -10.03 24.70
C HIS A 317 -16.18 -10.83 24.94
N ILE A 318 -15.44 -10.50 26.00
CA ILE A 318 -14.19 -11.16 26.38
C ILE A 318 -14.43 -12.61 26.79
N LEU A 319 -15.41 -12.87 27.67
CA LEU A 319 -15.72 -14.23 28.14
C LEU A 319 -16.22 -15.15 27.01
N ASN A 320 -17.02 -14.63 26.09
CA ASN A 320 -17.54 -15.40 24.95
C ASN A 320 -16.64 -15.34 23.70
N LYS A 321 -15.42 -14.78 23.82
CA LYS A 321 -14.48 -14.60 22.70
C LYS A 321 -15.07 -13.87 21.48
N LYS A 322 -16.03 -12.96 21.70
CA LYS A 322 -16.64 -12.12 20.66
C LYS A 322 -15.80 -10.85 20.47
N ARG A 323 -15.14 -10.73 19.33
CA ARG A 323 -14.19 -9.64 19.03
C ARG A 323 -14.83 -8.31 18.62
N GLU A 324 -16.05 -8.36 18.09
CA GLU A 324 -16.76 -7.16 17.62
C GLU A 324 -17.55 -6.51 18.75
N PHE A 325 -17.34 -5.22 18.96
CA PHE A 325 -18.12 -4.37 19.86
C PHE A 325 -18.78 -3.24 19.07
N THR A 326 -20.11 -3.09 19.19
CA THR A 326 -20.86 -2.05 18.49
C THR A 326 -20.89 -0.78 19.32
N LEU A 327 -20.38 0.31 18.74
CA LEU A 327 -20.34 1.63 19.35
C LEU A 327 -21.70 2.34 19.27
N PRO A 328 -21.95 3.36 20.11
CA PRO A 328 -23.21 4.11 20.10
C PRO A 328 -23.54 4.77 18.76
N ASP A 329 -22.54 5.07 17.94
CA ASP A 329 -22.68 5.66 16.60
C ASP A 329 -22.97 4.60 15.51
N GLY A 330 -23.02 3.32 15.87
CA GLY A 330 -23.23 2.18 14.97
C GLY A 330 -21.97 1.65 14.31
N SER A 331 -20.80 2.24 14.56
CA SER A 331 -19.53 1.68 14.10
C SER A 331 -19.10 0.47 14.95
N ILE A 332 -18.20 -0.35 14.42
CA ILE A 332 -17.75 -1.59 15.05
C ILE A 332 -16.29 -1.42 15.46
N ALA A 333 -16.04 -1.42 16.76
CA ALA A 333 -14.71 -1.53 17.32
C ALA A 333 -14.29 -3.01 17.38
N ILE A 334 -13.03 -3.28 17.04
CA ILE A 334 -12.43 -4.61 17.19
C ILE A 334 -11.63 -4.62 18.48
N ILE A 335 -11.98 -5.56 19.36
CA ILE A 335 -11.25 -5.78 20.60
C ILE A 335 -9.92 -6.50 20.26
N PRO A 336 -8.77 -5.94 20.66
CA PRO A 336 -7.47 -6.57 20.47
C PRO A 336 -7.41 -7.97 21.08
N GLU A 337 -6.72 -8.89 20.42
CA GLU A 337 -6.62 -10.30 20.87
C GLU A 337 -5.96 -10.41 22.25
N ARG A 338 -4.90 -9.64 22.45
CA ARG A 338 -4.16 -9.55 23.73
C ARG A 338 -5.07 -9.31 24.94
N TRP A 339 -6.15 -8.54 24.78
CA TRP A 339 -7.07 -8.23 25.87
C TRP A 339 -7.87 -9.44 26.35
N PHE A 340 -8.14 -10.41 25.47
CA PHE A 340 -8.82 -11.65 25.85
C PHE A 340 -7.96 -12.50 26.78
N THR A 341 -6.66 -12.56 26.49
CA THR A 341 -5.69 -13.31 27.30
C THR A 341 -5.36 -12.56 28.58
N GLN A 342 -5.04 -11.27 28.49
CA GLN A 342 -4.60 -10.44 29.62
C GLN A 342 -5.71 -10.20 30.65
N TYR A 343 -6.92 -9.87 30.19
CA TYR A 343 -8.00 -9.45 31.10
C TYR A 343 -9.04 -10.54 31.36
N GLY A 344 -8.95 -11.67 30.67
CA GLY A 344 -9.81 -12.84 30.93
C GLY A 344 -9.67 -13.36 32.37
N SER A 345 -8.46 -13.32 32.92
CA SER A 345 -8.18 -13.66 34.33
C SER A 345 -8.91 -12.72 35.30
N ILE A 346 -8.88 -11.42 35.04
CA ILE A 346 -9.56 -10.41 35.86
C ILE A 346 -11.07 -10.65 35.83
N PHE A 347 -11.68 -10.83 34.65
CA PHE A 347 -13.12 -11.05 34.56
C PHE A 347 -13.58 -12.36 35.21
N SER A 348 -12.78 -13.42 35.15
CA SER A 348 -13.12 -14.71 35.78
C SER A 348 -13.02 -14.70 37.30
N LEU A 349 -12.17 -13.84 37.87
CA LEU A 349 -11.94 -13.72 39.32
C LEU A 349 -12.74 -12.59 39.99
N THR A 350 -13.50 -11.82 39.21
CA THR A 350 -14.33 -10.73 39.74
C THR A 350 -15.67 -11.21 40.27
N ASP A 351 -15.92 -10.93 41.55
CA ASP A 351 -17.22 -11.17 42.20
C ASP A 351 -18.17 -9.98 41.91
N GLY A 352 -19.00 -10.09 40.86
CA GLY A 352 -20.04 -9.10 40.59
C GLY A 352 -20.47 -8.92 39.13
N THR A 353 -21.67 -8.37 38.95
CA THR A 353 -22.26 -8.03 37.64
C THR A 353 -22.04 -6.58 37.22
N LYS A 354 -21.78 -5.66 38.16
CA LYS A 354 -21.68 -4.21 37.90
C LYS A 354 -20.34 -3.56 38.23
N PHE A 355 -19.55 -4.15 39.12
CA PHE A 355 -18.26 -3.60 39.56
C PHE A 355 -17.19 -4.68 39.48
N LEU A 356 -16.01 -4.32 39.00
CA LEU A 356 -14.85 -5.21 38.97
C LEU A 356 -14.19 -5.19 40.35
N ARG A 357 -14.51 -6.20 41.16
CA ARG A 357 -13.95 -6.38 42.50
C ARG A 357 -12.96 -7.53 42.51
N LEU A 358 -11.71 -7.23 42.83
CA LEU A 358 -10.67 -8.24 43.07
C LEU A 358 -10.35 -8.32 44.56
N LYS A 359 -10.21 -9.54 45.08
CA LYS A 359 -9.76 -9.76 46.46
C LYS A 359 -8.29 -9.38 46.60
N LYS A 360 -7.88 -8.92 47.80
CA LYS A 360 -6.52 -8.42 48.05
C LYS A 360 -5.39 -9.39 47.68
N HIS A 361 -5.62 -10.70 47.78
CA HIS A 361 -4.62 -11.72 47.41
C HIS A 361 -4.38 -11.83 45.90
N HIS A 362 -5.18 -11.17 45.06
CA HIS A 362 -4.98 -11.08 43.61
C HIS A 362 -4.16 -9.84 43.18
N ILE A 363 -3.42 -9.22 44.11
CA ILE A 363 -2.59 -8.02 43.83
C ILE A 363 -1.61 -8.22 42.67
N GLY A 364 -1.11 -9.45 42.44
CA GLY A 364 -0.23 -9.76 41.30
C GLY A 364 -0.85 -9.42 39.94
N LEU A 365 -2.17 -9.56 39.79
CA LEU A 365 -2.86 -9.21 38.54
C LEU A 365 -2.88 -7.69 38.30
N ILE A 366 -2.87 -6.87 39.35
CA ILE A 366 -2.82 -5.41 39.23
C ILE A 366 -1.41 -4.97 38.77
N ASN A 367 -0.38 -5.70 39.17
CA ASN A 367 0.98 -5.43 38.73
C ASN A 367 1.20 -5.82 37.27
N GLU A 368 0.65 -6.96 36.84
CA GLU A 368 0.66 -7.35 35.42
C GLU A 368 -0.03 -6.32 34.52
N LEU A 369 -1.09 -5.67 35.02
CA LEU A 369 -1.73 -4.56 34.32
C LEU A 369 -0.81 -3.34 34.17
N ALA A 370 0.02 -3.04 35.19
CA ALA A 370 0.83 -1.83 35.26
C ALA A 370 2.08 -1.88 34.37
N GLU A 371 2.56 -3.08 34.04
CA GLU A 371 3.70 -3.28 33.15
C GLU A 371 3.35 -3.07 31.66
N ASP A 372 2.05 -3.00 31.32
CA ASP A 372 1.61 -2.89 29.93
C ASP A 372 1.56 -1.42 29.47
N GLY A 373 2.35 -1.06 28.46
CA GLY A 373 2.52 0.32 27.96
C GLY A 373 1.26 0.97 27.35
N ILE A 374 0.14 0.25 27.28
CA ILE A 374 -1.18 0.74 26.80
C ILE A 374 -2.11 1.14 27.96
N ALA A 375 -1.81 0.68 29.17
CA ALA A 375 -2.63 0.91 30.35
C ALA A 375 -2.05 2.04 31.20
N ASN A 376 -2.80 3.13 31.40
CA ASN A 376 -2.46 4.04 32.49
C ASN A 376 -3.11 3.54 33.77
N ILE A 377 -2.29 3.29 34.79
CA ILE A 377 -2.79 2.86 36.09
C ILE A 377 -2.57 3.95 37.11
N THR A 378 -3.67 4.40 37.70
CA THR A 378 -3.60 5.23 38.90
C THR A 378 -3.87 4.33 40.10
N LEU A 379 -2.81 4.03 40.88
CA LEU A 379 -2.93 3.31 42.15
C LEU A 379 -3.08 4.31 43.32
N SER A 380 -3.69 3.85 44.41
CA SER A 380 -3.68 4.61 45.66
C SER A 380 -2.26 4.69 46.25
N ARG A 381 -1.93 5.77 46.95
CA ARG A 381 -0.61 6.02 47.57
C ARG A 381 -0.15 4.91 48.54
N LYS A 382 -1.08 4.11 49.09
CA LYS A 382 -0.79 2.94 49.92
C LYS A 382 -0.33 1.75 49.07
N LEU A 383 -0.96 1.52 47.92
CA LEU A 383 -0.63 0.42 47.01
C LEU A 383 0.69 0.63 46.28
N GLU A 384 1.04 1.87 45.91
CA GLU A 384 2.36 2.19 45.34
C GLU A 384 3.51 1.75 46.26
N LYS A 385 3.34 1.84 47.58
CA LYS A 385 4.33 1.40 48.57
C LYS A 385 4.42 -0.12 48.72
N LEU A 386 3.31 -0.83 48.53
CA LEU A 386 3.29 -2.30 48.52
C LEU A 386 3.94 -2.85 47.24
N ASN A 387 3.85 -2.11 46.13
CA ASN A 387 4.47 -2.50 44.86
C ASN A 387 6.01 -2.32 44.87
N ASN A 388 6.51 -1.28 45.54
CA ASN A 388 7.94 -1.00 45.72
C ASN A 388 8.56 -1.75 46.92
N PHE A 389 8.19 -3.02 47.10
CA PHE A 389 8.65 -3.83 48.23
C PHE A 389 10.05 -4.42 47.96
N GLU A 390 11.10 -3.79 48.50
CA GLU A 390 12.48 -4.30 48.39
C GLU A 390 12.99 -4.98 49.67
N ASN A 391 12.58 -4.54 50.87
CA ASN A 391 13.04 -5.10 52.15
C ASN A 391 12.06 -4.82 53.32
N ILE A 392 11.96 -5.77 54.26
CA ILE A 392 11.25 -5.56 55.54
C ILE A 392 12.24 -4.99 56.56
N ALA A 393 11.94 -3.81 57.09
CA ALA A 393 12.73 -3.19 58.12
C ALA A 393 12.76 -4.03 59.41
N ASP A 394 13.92 -4.12 60.05
CA ASP A 394 14.03 -4.82 61.33
C ASP A 394 13.40 -3.99 62.45
N VAL A 395 12.30 -4.49 63.02
CA VAL A 395 11.50 -3.75 64.01
C VAL A 395 11.97 -4.10 65.41
N LYS A 396 12.29 -3.11 66.25
CA LYS A 396 12.69 -3.37 67.64
C LYS A 396 11.60 -4.12 68.41
N LEU A 397 12.00 -5.14 69.19
CA LEU A 397 11.06 -5.92 69.99
C LEU A 397 10.40 -5.05 71.07
N PRO A 398 9.16 -5.36 71.48
CA PRO A 398 8.47 -4.62 72.53
C PRO A 398 9.25 -4.64 73.83
N VAL A 399 9.29 -3.51 74.54
CA VAL A 399 10.10 -3.32 75.76
C VAL A 399 9.75 -4.34 76.87
N ASN A 400 8.53 -4.85 76.87
CA ASN A 400 8.03 -5.83 77.86
C ASN A 400 8.18 -7.30 77.42
N PHE A 401 8.76 -7.57 76.25
CA PHE A 401 8.94 -8.94 75.77
C PHE A 401 10.14 -9.60 76.46
N LYS A 402 9.88 -10.65 77.26
CA LYS A 402 10.92 -11.43 77.94
C LYS A 402 11.17 -12.75 77.20
N GLY A 403 12.00 -12.70 76.17
CA GLY A 403 12.42 -13.89 75.41
C GLY A 403 13.36 -13.54 74.25
N ASN A 404 14.08 -14.54 73.73
CA ASN A 404 14.87 -14.42 72.51
C ASN A 404 14.15 -15.13 71.36
N LEU A 405 13.77 -14.38 70.33
CA LEU A 405 13.18 -14.97 69.12
C LEU A 405 14.28 -15.59 68.26
N ARG A 406 14.04 -16.80 67.75
CA ARG A 406 14.87 -17.38 66.69
C ARG A 406 14.75 -16.54 65.42
N SER A 407 15.74 -16.58 64.53
CA SER A 407 15.81 -15.71 63.34
C SER A 407 14.54 -15.73 62.49
N TYR A 408 13.90 -16.90 62.29
CA TYR A 408 12.64 -17.00 61.56
C TYR A 408 11.44 -16.39 62.29
N GLN A 409 11.42 -16.44 63.62
CA GLN A 409 10.36 -15.82 64.43
C GLN A 409 10.51 -14.30 64.45
N LYS A 410 11.75 -13.82 64.43
CA LYS A 410 12.04 -12.39 64.28
C LYS A 410 11.64 -11.88 62.90
N ALA A 411 11.95 -12.63 61.85
CA ALA A 411 11.48 -12.34 60.50
C ALA A 411 9.93 -12.32 60.42
N GLY A 412 9.27 -13.30 61.04
CA GLY A 412 7.80 -13.31 61.16
C GLY A 412 7.24 -12.11 61.92
N TYR A 413 7.85 -11.71 63.04
CA TYR A 413 7.48 -10.51 63.78
C TYR A 413 7.61 -9.23 62.94
N ASN A 414 8.73 -9.10 62.21
CA ASN A 414 8.93 -7.97 61.32
C ASN A 414 7.90 -7.96 60.19
N TRP A 415 7.53 -9.13 59.65
CA TRP A 415 6.45 -9.28 58.66
C TRP A 415 5.08 -8.86 59.21
N PHE A 416 4.73 -9.27 60.43
CA PHE A 416 3.48 -8.86 61.07
C PHE A 416 3.46 -7.37 61.43
N SER A 417 4.59 -6.81 61.87
CA SER A 417 4.67 -5.37 62.14
C SER A 417 4.57 -4.55 60.87
N PHE A 418 5.20 -5.01 59.79
CA PHE A 418 5.03 -4.45 58.45
C PHE A 418 3.56 -4.49 58.06
N LEU A 419 2.90 -5.64 58.05
CA LEU A 419 1.48 -5.76 57.71
C LEU A 419 0.57 -4.85 58.57
N ARG A 420 0.89 -4.66 59.85
CA ARG A 420 0.17 -3.74 60.75
C ARG A 420 0.33 -2.27 60.38
N GLU A 421 1.43 -1.86 59.74
CA GLU A 421 1.58 -0.49 59.23
C GLU A 421 0.72 -0.23 57.98
N TYR A 422 0.23 -1.28 57.32
CA TYR A 422 -0.60 -1.18 56.11
C TYR A 422 -2.09 -1.50 56.32
N ASN A 423 -2.46 -2.14 57.43
CA ASN A 423 -3.85 -2.14 57.95
C ASN A 423 -4.16 -0.78 58.59
#